data_AF-A0A5Y0KC64-F1
#
_entry.id   AF-A0A5Y0KC64-F1
#
_cell.length_a   1.000
_cell.length_b   1.000
_cell.length_c   1.000
_cell.angle_alpha   90.00
_cell.angle_beta   90.00
_cell.angle_gamma   90.00
#
_symmetry.space_group_name_H-M   'P 1'
#
loop_
_entity.id
_entity.type
_entity.pdbx_description
1 polymer ?
#
loop_
_entity_poly.entity_id
_entity_poly.type
_entity_poly.pdbx_seq_one_letter_code
_entity_poly.pdbx_strand_id
1 'polypeptide(L)'
;MESAMLNVNATRFRIRYYKNGAHMGYVFFTNDPDMDPEFEKKMREEIANSRGAGNFKSMFINIPGADKEAVKIIPVGDTGTKDEFLNVKNVSAQDQLVAHRFPPGLAGIIPENAAGLGDPLKAREAYYRDEVIPMRSFLMDCINADPEIVQVGRVEFDLNVIADSNGVITKGRNDEK
;
A
#
# COMPACT_ATOMS: atom_id res chain seq x y z
N MET A 1 -0.87 -9.05 -6.72
CA MET A 1 -2.00 -8.10 -6.61
C MET A 1 -2.41 -7.86 -5.15
N GLU A 2 -2.31 -8.89 -4.29
CA GLU A 2 -2.66 -8.80 -2.87
C GLU A 2 -1.81 -7.79 -2.07
N SER A 3 -0.50 -7.67 -2.32
CA SER A 3 0.36 -6.69 -1.64
C SER A 3 -0.08 -5.23 -1.87
N ALA A 4 -0.60 -4.90 -3.06
CA ALA A 4 -1.14 -3.57 -3.32
C ALA A 4 -2.42 -3.30 -2.54
N MET A 5 -3.30 -4.29 -2.43
CA MET A 5 -4.50 -4.19 -1.60
C MET A 5 -4.13 -4.08 -0.12
N LEU A 6 -3.12 -4.82 0.35
CA LEU A 6 -2.59 -4.73 1.70
C LEU A 6 -2.06 -3.32 2.00
N ASN A 7 -1.33 -2.71 1.07
CA ASN A 7 -0.86 -1.33 1.20
C ASN A 7 -2.03 -0.35 1.38
N VAL A 8 -3.07 -0.45 0.54
CA VAL A 8 -4.26 0.41 0.61
C VAL A 8 -5.02 0.19 1.92
N ASN A 9 -5.19 -1.07 2.33
CA ASN A 9 -5.86 -1.43 3.58
C ASN A 9 -5.09 -0.93 4.80
N ALA A 10 -3.75 -1.02 4.80
CA ALA A 10 -2.89 -0.47 5.84
C ALA A 10 -3.02 1.06 5.95
N THR A 11 -3.06 1.79 4.82
CA THR A 11 -3.34 3.24 4.85
C THR A 11 -4.70 3.52 5.47
N ARG A 12 -5.73 2.80 4.99
CA ARG A 12 -7.11 3.02 5.42
C ARG A 12 -7.28 2.72 6.91
N PHE A 13 -6.63 1.67 7.41
CA PHE A 13 -6.56 1.36 8.83
C PHE A 13 -5.98 2.55 9.61
N ARG A 14 -4.82 3.08 9.18
CA ARG A 14 -4.14 4.17 9.89
C ARG A 14 -4.96 5.47 9.89
N ILE A 15 -5.58 5.81 8.76
CA ILE A 15 -6.53 6.94 8.69
C ILE A 15 -7.68 6.75 9.68
N ARG A 16 -8.26 5.55 9.75
CA ARG A 16 -9.37 5.25 10.66
C ARG A 16 -8.92 5.24 12.12
N TYR A 17 -7.73 4.74 12.41
CA TYR A 17 -7.14 4.71 13.74
C TYR A 17 -6.94 6.12 14.30
N TYR A 18 -6.36 7.03 13.51
CA TYR A 18 -6.20 8.43 13.93
C TYR A 18 -7.52 9.21 13.97
N LYS A 19 -8.45 8.97 13.03
CA LYS A 19 -9.80 9.56 13.10
C LYS A 19 -10.57 9.11 14.35
N ASN A 20 -10.28 7.90 14.83
CA ASN A 20 -10.79 7.36 16.06
C ASN A 20 -9.85 7.65 17.25
N GLY A 21 -9.19 8.82 17.30
CA GLY A 21 -8.41 9.24 18.46
C GLY A 21 -7.35 8.24 18.97
N ALA A 22 -6.71 7.51 18.06
CA ALA A 22 -5.68 6.50 18.37
C ALA A 22 -6.15 5.36 19.28
N HIS A 23 -7.43 4.98 19.21
CA HIS A 23 -7.94 3.79 19.89
C HIS A 23 -8.65 2.84 18.91
N MET A 24 -8.56 1.54 19.17
CA MET A 24 -9.10 0.46 18.33
C MET A 24 -10.43 -0.12 18.85
N GLY A 25 -11.07 0.59 19.80
CA GLY A 25 -12.25 0.13 20.52
C GLY A 25 -11.88 -0.62 21.81
N TYR A 26 -12.89 -0.87 22.63
CA TYR A 26 -12.74 -1.56 23.91
C TYR A 26 -13.90 -2.52 24.15
N VAL A 27 -13.64 -3.58 24.92
CA VAL A 27 -14.69 -4.41 25.50
C VAL A 27 -14.97 -3.88 26.90
N PHE A 28 -16.18 -3.40 27.12
CA PHE A 28 -16.67 -3.02 28.43
C PHE A 28 -17.32 -4.25 29.07
N PHE A 29 -16.68 -4.76 30.12
CA PHE A 29 -17.13 -5.91 30.88
C PHE A 29 -17.75 -5.43 32.19
N THR A 30 -18.94 -5.95 32.50
CA THR A 30 -19.63 -5.73 33.78
C THR A 30 -20.10 -7.05 34.36
N ASN A 31 -20.23 -7.08 35.68
CA ASN A 31 -20.64 -8.24 36.45
C ASN A 31 -21.68 -7.84 37.52
N ASP A 32 -22.62 -6.97 37.15
CA ASP A 32 -23.67 -6.55 38.08
C ASP A 32 -24.89 -7.49 37.91
N PRO A 33 -25.21 -8.34 38.90
CA PRO A 33 -26.36 -9.24 38.85
C PRO A 33 -27.71 -8.52 38.95
N ASP A 34 -27.74 -7.28 39.41
CA ASP A 34 -28.96 -6.47 39.58
C ASP A 34 -29.11 -5.39 38.49
N MET A 35 -28.36 -5.49 37.39
CA MET A 35 -28.43 -4.49 36.32
C MET A 35 -29.81 -4.48 35.64
N ASP A 36 -30.45 -3.30 35.66
CA ASP A 36 -31.74 -3.07 35.01
C ASP A 36 -31.63 -3.29 33.48
N PRO A 37 -32.50 -4.13 32.86
CA PRO A 37 -32.50 -4.37 31.42
C PRO A 37 -32.63 -3.11 30.56
N GLU A 38 -33.32 -2.07 31.04
CA GLU A 38 -33.37 -0.78 30.34
C GLU A 38 -32.01 -0.06 30.34
N PHE A 39 -31.31 -0.07 31.48
CA PHE A 39 -30.00 0.54 31.63
C PHE A 39 -28.94 -0.20 30.80
N GLU A 40 -28.98 -1.54 30.76
CA GLU A 40 -28.11 -2.34 29.89
C GLU A 40 -28.30 -1.98 28.41
N LYS A 41 -29.56 -1.84 27.99
CA LYS A 41 -29.87 -1.45 26.61
C LYS A 41 -29.37 -0.04 26.29
N LYS A 42 -29.54 0.92 27.20
CA LYS A 42 -29.01 2.29 27.03
C LYS A 42 -27.48 2.30 26.95
N MET A 43 -26.80 1.60 27.84
CA MET A 43 -25.33 1.44 27.82
C MET A 43 -24.84 0.81 26.51
N ARG A 44 -25.52 -0.24 26.05
CA ARG A 44 -25.22 -0.90 24.77
C ARG A 44 -25.42 0.04 23.58
N GLU A 45 -26.51 0.81 23.58
CA GLU A 45 -26.79 1.81 22.55
C GLU A 45 -25.77 2.96 22.59
N GLU A 46 -25.42 3.48 23.75
CA GLU A 46 -24.39 4.52 23.91
C GLU A 46 -23.01 4.02 23.49
N ILE A 47 -22.60 2.80 23.85
CA ILE A 47 -21.32 2.22 23.40
C ILE A 47 -21.34 1.93 21.90
N ALA A 48 -22.47 1.50 21.35
CA ALA A 48 -22.64 1.28 19.91
C ALA A 48 -22.73 2.59 19.10
N ASN A 49 -23.17 3.69 19.73
CA ASN A 49 -23.30 5.04 19.17
C ASN A 49 -22.08 5.93 19.45
N SER A 50 -21.25 5.59 20.44
CA SER A 50 -19.92 6.15 20.76
C SER A 50 -18.89 5.87 19.64
N ARG A 51 -19.35 5.65 18.41
CA ARG A 51 -18.55 5.56 17.21
C ARG A 51 -17.75 6.84 17.08
N GLY A 52 -16.47 6.82 17.45
CA GLY A 52 -15.55 7.73 16.80
C GLY A 52 -15.53 7.41 15.30
N ALA A 53 -15.13 8.38 14.48
CA ALA A 53 -15.26 8.31 13.02
C ALA A 53 -14.32 7.27 12.39
N GLY A 54 -14.58 5.97 12.60
CA GLY A 54 -13.71 4.88 12.15
C GLY A 54 -14.32 3.51 12.45
N ASN A 55 -14.01 2.53 11.59
CA ASN A 55 -14.61 1.19 11.51
C ASN A 55 -14.40 0.25 12.72
N PHE A 56 -13.99 0.75 13.89
CA PHE A 56 -13.71 -0.03 15.08
C PHE A 56 -14.96 -0.16 15.94
N LYS A 57 -15.27 -1.38 16.42
CA LYS A 57 -16.47 -1.67 17.20
C LYS A 57 -16.07 -1.93 18.65
N SER A 58 -16.59 -1.13 19.57
CA SER A 58 -16.58 -1.45 20.99
C SER A 58 -17.69 -2.45 21.31
N MET A 59 -17.46 -3.35 22.25
CA MET A 59 -18.42 -4.38 22.65
C MET A 59 -18.74 -4.25 24.13
N PHE A 60 -20.01 -4.43 24.48
CA PHE A 60 -20.46 -4.49 25.86
C PHE A 60 -20.86 -5.94 26.19
N ILE A 61 -20.34 -6.47 27.30
CA ILE A 61 -20.63 -7.81 27.80
C ILE A 61 -20.97 -7.69 29.30
N ASN A 62 -22.17 -8.13 29.69
CA ASN A 62 -22.55 -8.34 31.08
C ASN A 62 -22.60 -9.85 31.35
N ILE A 63 -21.83 -10.33 32.34
CA ILE A 63 -21.88 -11.73 32.80
C ILE A 63 -22.17 -11.69 34.30
N PRO A 64 -23.40 -11.99 34.75
CA PRO A 64 -23.76 -11.96 36.16
C PRO A 64 -23.13 -13.14 36.93
N GLY A 65 -22.43 -12.85 38.03
CA GLY A 65 -21.82 -13.84 38.93
C GLY A 65 -20.35 -14.19 38.68
N ALA A 66 -19.58 -13.38 37.95
CA ALA A 66 -18.15 -13.62 37.69
C ALA A 66 -17.23 -13.06 38.81
N ASP A 67 -16.30 -13.84 39.38
CA ASP A 67 -15.43 -13.38 40.50
C ASP A 67 -14.44 -12.22 40.21
N LYS A 68 -14.49 -11.60 39.03
CA LYS A 68 -13.57 -10.50 38.63
C LYS A 68 -14.27 -9.16 38.67
N GLU A 69 -13.51 -8.12 39.04
CA GLU A 69 -13.86 -6.69 39.17
C GLU A 69 -15.15 -6.27 38.46
N ALA A 70 -16.04 -5.59 39.20
CA ALA A 70 -17.40 -5.24 38.79
C ALA A 70 -17.49 -4.48 37.45
N VAL A 71 -16.45 -3.75 37.07
CA VAL A 71 -16.34 -3.05 35.78
C VAL A 71 -14.90 -3.17 35.28
N LYS A 72 -14.71 -3.70 34.07
CA LYS A 72 -13.40 -3.79 33.43
C LYS A 72 -13.44 -3.31 31.98
N ILE A 73 -12.48 -2.48 31.62
CA ILE A 73 -12.23 -2.08 30.23
C ILE A 73 -11.09 -2.96 29.70
N ILE A 74 -11.39 -3.79 28.70
CA ILE A 74 -10.37 -4.57 27.99
C ILE A 74 -10.10 -3.85 26.67
N PRO A 75 -8.92 -3.25 26.46
CA PRO A 75 -8.58 -2.64 25.18
C PRO A 75 -8.54 -3.72 24.10
N VAL A 76 -9.20 -3.47 22.97
CA VAL A 76 -9.14 -4.36 21.80
C VAL A 76 -8.00 -3.87 20.93
N GLY A 77 -6.86 -4.56 20.97
CA GLY A 77 -5.64 -4.15 20.31
C GLY A 77 -4.54 -3.86 21.32
N ASP A 78 -3.36 -4.41 21.06
CA ASP A 78 -2.20 -4.24 21.94
C ASP A 78 -1.66 -2.82 21.77
N THR A 79 -1.78 -1.99 22.81
CA THR A 79 -1.26 -0.63 22.88
C THR A 79 0.29 -0.59 22.84
N GLY A 80 0.97 -1.74 22.87
CA GLY A 80 2.42 -1.85 22.98
C GLY A 80 3.15 -2.67 21.91
N THR A 81 2.46 -3.27 20.92
CA THR A 81 3.18 -3.94 19.82
C THR A 81 3.88 -2.90 18.96
N LYS A 82 5.21 -3.06 18.77
CA LYS A 82 5.99 -2.26 17.82
C LYS A 82 5.21 -2.16 16.51
N ASP A 83 4.88 -0.94 16.11
CA ASP A 83 4.06 -0.57 14.96
C ASP A 83 4.56 -1.29 13.67
N GLU A 84 4.10 -2.52 13.38
CA GLU A 84 4.49 -3.29 12.18
C GLU A 84 3.99 -2.64 10.89
N PHE A 85 3.20 -1.57 11.00
CA PHE A 85 2.63 -0.84 9.88
C PHE A 85 3.69 -0.26 8.94
N LEU A 86 4.80 0.25 9.49
CA LEU A 86 5.91 0.74 8.67
C LEU A 86 6.53 -0.41 7.87
N ASN A 87 6.70 -1.58 8.48
CA ASN A 87 7.22 -2.77 7.81
C ASN A 87 6.26 -3.24 6.71
N VAL A 88 4.96 -3.37 7.01
CA VAL A 88 3.94 -3.75 6.01
C VAL A 88 3.93 -2.76 4.84
N LYS A 89 4.10 -1.47 5.11
CA LYS A 89 4.18 -0.43 4.08
C LYS A 89 5.41 -0.56 3.20
N ASN A 90 6.57 -0.73 3.82
CA ASN A 90 7.84 -0.87 3.11
C ASN A 90 7.86 -2.14 2.25
N VAL A 91 7.45 -3.28 2.81
CA VAL A 91 7.37 -4.55 2.08
C VAL A 91 6.37 -4.45 0.93
N SER A 92 5.18 -3.90 1.18
CA SER A 92 4.17 -3.78 0.11
C SER A 92 4.59 -2.82 -1.00
N ALA A 93 5.34 -1.76 -0.68
CA ALA A 93 5.89 -0.83 -1.68
C ALA A 93 6.98 -1.51 -2.51
N GLN A 94 7.87 -2.28 -1.87
CA GLN A 94 8.88 -3.09 -2.57
C GLN A 94 8.22 -4.12 -3.49
N ASP A 95 7.20 -4.84 -3.01
CA ASP A 95 6.46 -5.82 -3.82
C ASP A 95 5.85 -5.19 -5.08
N GLN A 96 5.30 -3.97 -4.98
CA GLN A 96 4.76 -3.25 -6.14
C GLN A 96 5.85 -2.93 -7.16
N LEU A 97 7.01 -2.47 -6.71
CA LEU A 97 8.13 -2.15 -7.60
C LEU A 97 8.72 -3.39 -8.24
N VAL A 98 8.87 -4.49 -7.49
CA VAL A 98 9.33 -5.78 -8.01
C VAL A 98 8.33 -6.32 -9.04
N ALA A 99 7.03 -6.21 -8.78
CA ALA A 99 5.99 -6.64 -9.73
C ALA A 99 6.04 -5.86 -11.05
N HIS A 100 6.34 -4.56 -11.01
CA HIS A 100 6.52 -3.72 -12.20
C HIS A 100 7.95 -3.68 -12.73
N ARG A 101 8.87 -4.45 -12.11
CA ARG A 101 10.32 -4.44 -12.37
C ARG A 101 10.92 -3.03 -12.40
N PHE A 102 10.35 -2.12 -11.64
CA PHE A 102 10.73 -0.72 -11.66
C PHE A 102 11.86 -0.44 -10.65
N PRO A 103 12.98 0.19 -11.06
CA PRO A 103 14.10 0.41 -10.16
C PRO A 103 13.73 1.30 -8.97
N PRO A 104 14.07 0.91 -7.72
CA PRO A 104 13.69 1.66 -6.53
C PRO A 104 14.32 3.05 -6.46
N GLY A 105 15.52 3.24 -7.02
CA GLY A 105 16.19 4.54 -7.09
C GLY A 105 15.48 5.57 -7.96
N LEU A 106 14.72 5.12 -8.96
CA LEU A 106 13.91 5.98 -9.82
C LEU A 106 12.51 6.21 -9.27
N ALA A 107 12.06 5.36 -8.34
CA ALA A 107 10.75 5.44 -7.71
C ALA A 107 10.65 6.53 -6.63
N GLY A 108 11.73 7.25 -6.35
CA GLY A 108 11.79 8.25 -5.28
C GLY A 108 11.78 7.63 -3.88
N ILE A 109 12.15 6.35 -3.74
CA ILE A 109 12.32 5.72 -2.43
C ILE A 109 13.54 6.35 -1.74
N ILE A 110 13.35 6.73 -0.48
CA ILE A 110 14.44 7.14 0.40
C ILE A 110 15.08 5.87 0.96
N PRO A 111 16.38 5.60 0.75
CA PRO A 111 17.03 4.41 1.25
C PRO A 111 17.13 4.46 2.78
N GLU A 112 16.73 3.38 3.45
CA GLU A 112 16.86 3.25 4.92
C GLU A 112 18.30 2.92 5.34
N ASN A 113 19.11 2.40 4.42
CA ASN A 113 20.50 2.00 4.67
C ASN A 113 21.49 2.98 4.03
N ALA A 114 22.63 3.20 4.70
CA ALA A 114 23.70 4.11 4.28
C ALA A 114 24.34 3.79 2.91
N ALA A 115 24.09 2.60 2.35
CA ALA A 115 24.64 2.17 1.07
C ALA A 115 23.99 2.84 -0.17
N GLY A 116 22.91 3.60 0.00
CA GLY A 116 22.26 4.32 -1.10
C GLY A 116 21.67 3.41 -2.19
N LEU A 117 21.03 4.02 -3.20
CA LEU A 117 20.35 3.30 -4.30
C LEU A 117 21.21 3.23 -5.59
N GLY A 118 22.49 3.59 -5.50
CA GLY A 118 23.40 3.69 -6.65
C GLY A 118 23.15 4.95 -7.50
N ASP A 119 23.73 4.96 -8.71
CA ASP A 119 23.61 6.05 -9.67
C ASP A 119 22.27 5.97 -10.45
N PRO A 120 21.38 6.96 -10.34
CA PRO A 120 20.08 6.93 -11.00
C PRO A 120 20.18 6.93 -12.53
N LEU A 121 21.23 7.51 -13.12
CA LEU A 121 21.38 7.53 -14.57
C LEU A 121 21.66 6.13 -15.12
N LYS A 122 22.51 5.35 -14.43
CA LYS A 122 22.80 3.96 -14.78
C LYS A 122 21.58 3.06 -14.58
N ALA A 123 20.86 3.24 -13.47
CA ALA A 123 19.62 2.50 -13.22
C ALA A 123 18.56 2.76 -14.31
N ARG A 124 18.45 4.02 -14.76
CA ARG A 124 17.55 4.40 -15.87
C ARG A 124 17.97 3.77 -17.18
N GLU A 125 19.26 3.76 -17.49
CA GLU A 125 19.78 3.16 -18.72
C GLU A 125 19.52 1.64 -18.77
N ALA A 126 19.80 0.92 -17.67
CA ALA A 126 19.53 -0.51 -17.56
C ALA A 126 18.03 -0.80 -17.72
N TYR A 127 17.17 -0.09 -16.97
CA TYR A 127 15.72 -0.26 -17.09
C TYR A 127 15.19 0.03 -18.50
N TYR A 128 15.76 1.03 -19.16
CA TYR A 128 15.37 1.36 -20.52
C TYR A 128 15.71 0.24 -21.51
N ARG A 129 16.90 -0.36 -21.38
CA ARG A 129 17.32 -1.48 -22.23
C ARG A 129 16.53 -2.75 -21.94
N ASP A 130 16.30 -3.06 -20.67
CA ASP A 130 15.75 -4.34 -20.25
C ASP A 130 14.21 -4.40 -20.30
N GLU A 131 13.52 -3.27 -20.08
CA GLU A 131 12.05 -3.24 -19.96
C GLU A 131 11.41 -2.32 -21.01
N VAL A 132 11.98 -1.15 -21.32
CA VAL A 132 11.34 -0.17 -22.22
C VAL A 132 11.49 -0.54 -23.70
N ILE A 133 12.69 -0.92 -24.16
CA ILE A 133 12.93 -1.30 -25.55
C ILE A 133 12.10 -2.55 -25.95
N PRO A 134 12.08 -3.64 -25.16
CA PRO A 134 11.25 -4.80 -25.49
C PRO A 134 9.76 -4.47 -25.52
N MET A 135 9.26 -3.64 -24.60
CA MET A 135 7.86 -3.21 -24.60
C MET A 135 7.51 -2.39 -25.84
N ARG A 136 8.41 -1.51 -26.29
CA ARG A 136 8.22 -0.76 -27.53
C ARG A 136 8.21 -1.65 -28.76
N SER A 137 9.13 -2.61 -28.84
CA SER A 137 9.13 -3.60 -29.93
C SER A 137 7.81 -4.39 -29.93
N PHE A 138 7.38 -4.87 -28.77
CA PHE A 138 6.13 -5.61 -28.64
C PHE A 138 4.92 -4.78 -29.10
N LEU A 139 4.81 -3.52 -28.65
CA LEU A 139 3.73 -2.62 -29.07
C LEU A 139 3.79 -2.32 -30.57
N MET A 140 4.99 -2.08 -31.11
CA MET A 140 5.22 -1.85 -32.54
C MET A 140 4.75 -3.04 -33.37
N ASP A 141 5.15 -4.24 -32.97
CA ASP A 141 4.78 -5.48 -33.65
C ASP A 141 3.27 -5.73 -33.57
N CYS A 142 2.66 -5.52 -32.41
CA CYS A 142 1.20 -5.65 -32.25
C CYS A 142 0.43 -4.65 -33.14
N ILE A 143 0.84 -3.39 -33.18
CA ILE A 143 0.18 -2.36 -33.99
C ILE A 143 0.36 -2.66 -35.48
N ASN A 144 1.58 -3.03 -35.89
CA ASN A 144 1.90 -3.32 -37.29
C ASN A 144 1.38 -4.69 -37.76
N ALA A 145 0.94 -5.56 -36.85
CA ALA A 145 0.26 -6.80 -37.20
C ALA A 145 -1.23 -6.60 -37.54
N ASP A 146 -1.82 -5.46 -37.16
CA ASP A 146 -3.23 -5.17 -37.38
C ASP A 146 -3.50 -4.78 -38.86
N PRO A 147 -4.31 -5.56 -39.62
CA PRO A 147 -4.57 -5.31 -41.03
C PRO A 147 -5.30 -3.98 -41.31
N GLU A 148 -6.04 -3.44 -40.35
CA GLU A 148 -6.77 -2.18 -40.51
C GLU A 148 -5.83 -0.97 -40.33
N ILE A 149 -4.91 -1.06 -39.36
CA ILE A 149 -3.98 0.03 -39.05
C ILE A 149 -2.88 0.15 -40.11
N VAL A 150 -2.36 -0.96 -40.62
CA VAL A 150 -1.29 -0.98 -41.63
C VAL A 150 -1.69 -0.28 -42.93
N GLN A 151 -2.99 -0.21 -43.23
CA GLN A 151 -3.51 0.52 -44.40
C GLN A 151 -3.39 2.04 -44.23
N VAL A 152 -3.40 2.54 -42.99
CA VAL A 152 -3.27 3.97 -42.66
C VAL A 152 -1.79 4.35 -42.50
N GLY A 153 -0.98 3.45 -41.95
CA GLY A 153 0.46 3.65 -41.80
C GLY A 153 1.12 2.60 -40.92
N ARG A 154 2.44 2.61 -40.87
CA ARG A 154 3.23 1.79 -39.94
C ARG A 154 3.78 2.65 -38.82
N VAL A 155 3.81 2.08 -37.62
CA VAL A 155 4.46 2.68 -36.47
C VAL A 155 5.88 2.14 -36.41
N GLU A 156 6.87 3.03 -36.36
CA GLU A 156 8.26 2.67 -36.06
C GLU A 156 8.70 3.47 -34.84
N PHE A 157 9.05 2.77 -33.76
CA PHE A 157 9.73 3.39 -32.64
C PHE A 157 11.24 3.38 -32.90
N ASP A 158 11.91 4.52 -32.64
CA ASP A 158 13.36 4.53 -32.64
C ASP A 158 13.89 3.78 -31.41
N LEU A 159 14.41 2.57 -31.64
CA LEU A 159 14.93 1.68 -30.61
C LEU A 159 16.41 1.98 -30.27
N ASN A 160 17.08 2.80 -31.08
CA ASN A 160 18.50 3.13 -30.90
C ASN A 160 18.71 4.38 -30.03
N VAL A 161 17.64 5.02 -29.56
CA VAL A 161 17.73 6.16 -28.65
C VAL A 161 18.05 5.65 -27.24
N ILE A 162 19.33 5.47 -26.96
CA ILE A 162 19.81 5.40 -25.58
C ILE A 162 19.76 6.83 -25.06
N ALA A 163 18.99 7.08 -24.01
CA ALA A 163 18.99 8.37 -23.34
C ALA A 163 20.34 8.55 -22.63
N ASP A 164 21.35 9.03 -23.36
CA ASP A 164 22.62 9.44 -22.79
C ASP A 164 22.37 10.38 -21.60
N SER A 165 23.24 10.32 -20.59
CA SER A 165 23.18 11.05 -19.32
C SER A 165 22.93 12.56 -19.45
N ASN A 166 23.09 13.13 -20.65
CA ASN A 166 22.95 14.55 -20.96
C ASN A 166 21.63 14.93 -21.68
N GLY A 167 20.69 14.01 -21.89
CA GLY A 167 19.42 14.33 -22.57
C GLY A 167 19.57 14.70 -24.05
N VAL A 168 20.72 14.40 -24.64
CA VAL A 168 20.98 14.56 -26.07
C VAL A 168 20.56 13.28 -26.77
N ILE A 169 19.67 13.40 -27.76
CA ILE A 169 19.29 12.30 -28.66
C ILE A 169 20.50 12.02 -29.56
N THR A 170 21.37 11.10 -29.16
CA THR A 170 22.42 10.59 -30.04
C THR A 170 21.85 9.40 -30.79
N LYS A 171 21.65 9.56 -32.11
CA LYS A 171 21.39 8.42 -32.99
C LYS A 171 22.51 7.41 -32.76
N GLY A 172 22.16 6.16 -32.43
CA GLY A 172 23.11 5.06 -32.36
C GLY A 172 24.05 5.14 -33.55
N ARG A 173 25.34 5.32 -33.27
CA ARG A 173 26.39 5.34 -34.27
C ARG A 173 26.36 3.95 -34.92
N ASN A 174 25.77 3.87 -36.12
CA ASN A 174 26.01 2.73 -36.99
C ASN A 174 27.51 2.76 -37.30
N ASP A 175 28.25 1.88 -36.65
CA ASP A 175 29.62 1.60 -37.03
C ASP A 175 29.59 0.89 -38.39
N GLU A 176 29.66 1.68 -39.46
CA GLU A 176 30.24 1.23 -40.72
C GLU A 176 31.74 1.05 -40.50
N LYS A 177 32.16 -0.21 -40.29
CA LYS A 177 33.25 -0.90 -41.00
C LYS A 177 33.49 -2.31 -40.47
#